data_AF-A0AAC8QGV9-F1
#
_entry.id   AF-A0AAC8QGV9-F1
#
_cell.length_a   1.000
_cell.length_b   1.000
_cell.length_c   1.000
_cell.angle_alpha   90.00
_cell.angle_beta   90.00
_cell.angle_gamma   90.00
#
_symmetry.space_group_name_H-M   'P 1'
#
loop_
_entity.id
_entity.type
_entity.pdbx_description
1 polymer ?
#
loop_
_entity_poly.entity_id
_entity_poly.type
_entity_poly.pdbx_seq_one_letter_code
_entity_poly.pdbx_strand_id
1 'polypeptide(L)'
;MNEKYEEGSREDEALRIAAVALLYVRDIQKLDEYREYFRKFYIPAIESVAVSQTFATREEADAWLTSGRASEEELVRIAGQGFRVIAARKGKGLMFLRTPLPEEME
;
A
#
# COMPACT_ATOMS: atom_id res chain seq x y z
N MET A 1 -27.14 1.97 3.64
CA MET A 1 -28.30 2.41 2.83
C MET A 1 -28.05 1.93 1.41
N ASN A 2 -29.02 1.27 0.78
CA ASN A 2 -28.87 0.74 -0.57
C ASN A 2 -29.24 1.87 -1.54
N GLU A 3 -28.26 2.66 -1.97
CA GLU A 3 -28.44 3.64 -3.06
C GLU A 3 -28.71 2.85 -4.34
N LYS A 4 -29.99 2.54 -4.58
CA LYS A 4 -30.44 2.04 -5.87
C LYS A 4 -30.33 3.21 -6.85
N TYR A 5 -29.24 3.24 -7.61
CA TYR A 5 -29.15 4.08 -8.80
C TYR A 5 -30.40 3.84 -9.65
N GLU A 6 -31.07 4.92 -10.08
CA GLU A 6 -32.27 4.79 -10.91
C GLU A 6 -31.93 4.07 -12.21
N GLU A 7 -32.72 3.06 -12.58
CA GLU A 7 -32.50 2.27 -13.78
C GLU A 7 -32.54 3.19 -15.02
N GLY A 8 -31.47 3.22 -15.81
CA GLY A 8 -31.31 4.16 -16.92
C GLY A 8 -30.67 5.51 -16.56
N SER A 9 -30.25 5.74 -15.31
CA SER A 9 -29.37 6.86 -14.98
C SER A 9 -27.98 6.68 -15.60
N ARG A 10 -27.17 7.76 -15.63
CA ARG A 10 -25.79 7.70 -16.12
C ARG A 10 -24.93 6.76 -15.29
N GLU A 11 -25.20 6.70 -13.99
CA GLU A 11 -24.51 5.84 -13.03
C GLU A 11 -24.86 4.37 -13.26
N ASP A 12 -26.14 4.05 -13.50
CA ASP A 12 -26.56 2.70 -13.89
C ASP A 12 -25.96 2.28 -15.24
N GLU A 13 -25.94 3.18 -16.22
CA GLU A 13 -25.31 2.92 -17.52
C GLU A 13 -23.81 2.67 -17.38
N ALA A 14 -23.11 3.47 -16.56
CA ALA A 14 -21.69 3.26 -16.28
C ALA A 14 -21.42 1.90 -15.62
N LEU A 15 -22.28 1.48 -14.67
CA LEU A 15 -22.19 0.16 -14.04
C LEU A 15 -22.41 -0.97 -15.05
N ARG A 16 -23.41 -0.85 -15.92
CA ARG A 16 -23.67 -1.83 -17.00
C ARG A 16 -22.48 -1.94 -17.96
N ILE A 17 -21.91 -0.82 -18.37
CA ILE A 17 -20.73 -0.78 -19.25
C ILE A 17 -19.54 -1.45 -18.56
N ALA A 18 -19.28 -1.14 -17.29
CA ALA A 18 -18.20 -1.75 -16.53
C ALA A 18 -18.36 -3.27 -16.41
N ALA A 19 -19.59 -3.75 -16.16
CA ALA A 19 -19.88 -5.18 -16.08
C ALA A 19 -19.61 -5.90 -17.40
N VAL A 20 -20.03 -5.33 -18.54
CA VAL A 20 -19.78 -5.90 -19.88
C VAL A 20 -18.27 -5.90 -20.19
N ALA A 21 -17.55 -4.84 -19.86
CA ALA A 21 -16.11 -4.77 -20.07
C ALA A 21 -15.35 -5.87 -19.29
N LEU A 22 -15.76 -6.16 -18.05
CA LEU A 22 -15.17 -7.24 -17.25
C LEU A 22 -15.44 -8.63 -17.84
N LEU A 23 -16.65 -8.85 -18.37
CA LEU A 23 -16.97 -10.10 -19.08
C LEU A 23 -16.10 -10.27 -20.32
N TYR A 24 -15.91 -9.20 -21.10
CA TYR A 24 -15.04 -9.22 -22.27
C TYR A 24 -13.60 -9.61 -21.91
N VAL A 25 -13.01 -8.99 -20.87
CA VAL A 25 -11.65 -9.31 -20.39
C VAL A 25 -11.54 -10.79 -19.96
N ARG A 26 -12.56 -11.32 -19.31
CA ARG A 26 -12.62 -12.74 -18.93
C ARG A 26 -12.67 -13.64 -20.16
N ASP A 27 -13.52 -13.32 -21.13
CA ASP A 27 -13.74 -14.17 -22.30
C ASP A 27 -12.49 -14.23 -23.21
N ILE A 28 -11.67 -13.16 -23.24
CA ILE A 28 -10.37 -13.15 -23.92
C ILE A 28 -9.21 -13.70 -23.06
N GLN A 29 -9.50 -14.23 -21.87
CA GLN A 29 -8.52 -14.79 -20.93
C GLN A 29 -7.41 -13.81 -20.49
N LYS A 30 -7.71 -12.50 -20.41
CA LYS A 30 -6.76 -11.44 -20.02
C LYS A 30 -6.92 -10.98 -18.57
N LEU A 31 -7.47 -11.84 -17.71
CA LEU A 31 -7.73 -11.49 -16.31
C LEU A 31 -6.45 -11.23 -15.52
N ASP A 32 -5.35 -11.90 -15.84
CA ASP A 32 -4.09 -11.71 -15.10
C ASP A 32 -3.42 -10.38 -15.46
N GLU A 33 -3.42 -10.00 -16.75
CA GLU A 33 -2.96 -8.68 -17.18
C GLU A 33 -3.87 -7.57 -16.66
N TYR A 34 -5.19 -7.79 -16.62
CA TYR A 34 -6.11 -6.86 -15.98
C TYR A 34 -5.83 -6.71 -14.49
N ARG A 35 -5.58 -7.81 -13.76
CA ARG A 35 -5.19 -7.75 -12.34
C ARG A 35 -3.91 -6.95 -12.18
N GLU A 36 -2.88 -7.22 -12.98
CA GLU A 36 -1.61 -6.51 -12.90
C GLU A 36 -1.76 -5.01 -13.23
N TYR A 37 -2.59 -4.68 -14.21
CA TYR A 37 -2.95 -3.30 -14.54
C TYR A 37 -3.73 -2.64 -13.40
N PHE A 38 -4.78 -3.28 -12.89
CA PHE A 38 -5.60 -2.79 -11.78
C PHE A 38 -4.75 -2.54 -10.52
N ARG A 39 -3.77 -3.42 -10.26
CA ARG A 39 -2.81 -3.24 -9.17
C ARG A 39 -2.03 -1.93 -9.29
N LYS A 40 -1.71 -1.44 -10.49
CA LYS A 40 -1.01 -0.16 -10.68
C LYS A 40 -1.83 1.06 -10.25
N PHE A 41 -3.17 0.94 -10.24
CA PHE A 41 -4.07 2.04 -9.86
C PHE A 41 -4.59 1.91 -8.43
N TYR A 42 -4.78 0.69 -7.94
CA TYR A 42 -5.42 0.43 -6.65
C TYR A 42 -4.51 -0.20 -5.59
N ILE A 43 -3.30 -0.66 -5.94
CA ILE A 43 -2.22 -0.88 -4.95
C ILE A 43 -1.37 0.39 -4.85
N PRO A 44 -1.85 1.43 -4.14
CA PRO A 44 -0.88 2.25 -3.41
C PRO A 44 -1.34 2.72 -2.00
N ALA A 45 -1.98 1.90 -1.16
CA ALA A 45 -2.19 2.32 0.25
C ALA A 45 -2.46 1.27 1.36
N ILE A 46 -3.07 0.09 1.10
CA ILE A 46 -3.64 -0.69 2.23
C ILE A 46 -2.95 -2.04 2.48
N GLU A 47 -2.51 -2.80 1.47
CA GLU A 47 -2.06 -4.19 1.68
C GLU A 47 -0.57 -4.48 1.42
N SER A 48 0.19 -3.53 0.87
CA SER A 48 1.62 -3.74 0.55
C SER A 48 2.55 -2.87 1.37
N VAL A 49 2.21 -2.59 2.62
CA VAL A 49 3.21 -2.11 3.57
C VAL A 49 4.01 -3.32 4.05
N ALA A 50 4.91 -3.80 3.17
CA ALA A 50 5.84 -4.87 3.52
C ALA A 50 6.79 -4.32 4.58
N VAL A 51 6.50 -4.61 5.84
CA VAL A 51 7.40 -4.35 6.96
C VAL A 51 8.65 -5.20 6.73
N SER A 52 9.74 -4.55 6.32
CA SER A 52 11.03 -5.20 6.03
C SER A 52 11.58 -5.89 7.28
N GLN A 53 11.42 -5.25 8.44
CA GLN A 53 11.87 -5.75 9.73
C GLN A 53 10.96 -5.29 10.87
N THR A 54 10.78 -6.15 11.86
CA THR A 54 10.07 -5.84 13.11
C THR A 54 11.06 -5.87 14.28
N PHE A 55 11.06 -4.82 15.09
CA PHE A 55 11.90 -4.63 16.27
C PHE A 55 11.04 -4.50 17.52
N ALA A 56 11.45 -5.15 18.61
CA ALA A 56 10.73 -5.07 19.87
C ALA A 56 11.03 -3.74 20.58
N THR A 57 12.27 -3.23 20.47
CA THR A 57 12.65 -1.95 21.06
C THR A 57 13.30 -0.99 20.06
N ARG A 58 13.37 0.29 20.44
CA ARG A 58 13.96 1.35 19.63
C ARG A 58 15.47 1.18 19.49
N GLU A 59 16.13 0.71 20.54
CA GLU A 59 17.57 0.47 20.59
C GLU A 59 18.00 -0.60 19.58
N GLU A 60 17.20 -1.66 19.41
CA GLU A 60 17.42 -2.69 18.39
C GLU A 60 17.32 -2.12 16.98
N ALA A 61 16.32 -1.27 16.74
CA ALA A 61 16.11 -0.63 15.46
C ALA A 61 17.24 0.36 15.12
N ASP A 62 17.70 1.15 16.10
CA ASP A 62 18.82 2.08 15.91
C ASP A 62 20.16 1.34 15.70
N ALA A 63 20.37 0.20 16.37
CA ALA A 63 21.51 -0.67 16.10
C ALA A 63 21.47 -1.27 14.69
N TRP A 64 20.29 -1.63 14.19
CA TRP A 64 20.11 -2.09 12.81
C TRP A 64 20.36 -0.96 11.79
N LEU A 65 19.84 0.25 12.05
CA LEU A 65 20.03 1.43 11.20
C LEU A 65 21.51 1.81 11.07
N THR A 66 22.25 1.74 12.18
CA THR A 66 23.70 2.01 12.21
C THR A 66 24.55 0.87 11.67
N SER A 67 24.00 -0.35 11.52
CA SER A 67 24.71 -1.49 10.93
C SER A 67 24.93 -1.39 9.41
N GLY A 68 24.35 -0.38 8.75
CA GLY A 68 24.47 -0.18 7.30
C GLY A 68 23.69 -1.19 6.46
N ARG A 69 22.86 -2.05 7.10
CA ARG A 69 21.97 -3.01 6.44
C ARG A 69 20.62 -2.41 6.04
N ALA A 70 20.34 -1.20 6.48
CA ALA A 70 19.11 -0.48 6.18
C ALA A 70 19.25 0.30 4.87
N SER A 71 18.24 0.20 4.02
CA SER A 71 18.10 0.97 2.78
C SER A 71 17.10 2.11 2.98
N GLU A 72 17.24 3.16 2.17
CA GLU A 72 16.25 4.22 2.12
C GLU A 72 14.88 3.69 1.67
N GLU A 73 13.82 4.30 2.19
CA GLU A 73 12.41 3.97 1.96
C GLU A 73 11.92 2.63 2.54
N GLU A 74 12.78 1.85 3.20
CA GLU A 74 12.35 0.65 3.92
C GLU A 74 11.38 0.99 5.06
N LEU A 75 10.32 0.20 5.22
CA LEU A 75 9.37 0.37 6.29
C LEU A 75 9.59 -0.70 7.36
N VAL A 76 9.69 -0.27 8.61
CA VAL A 76 9.97 -1.12 9.77
C VAL A 76 8.91 -0.89 10.85
N ARG A 77 8.67 -1.93 11.65
CA ARG A 77 7.82 -1.86 12.83
C ARG A 77 8.69 -1.83 14.07
N ILE A 78 8.54 -0.83 14.93
CA ILE A 78 9.33 -0.69 16.16
C ILE A 78 8.34 -0.55 17.32
N ALA A 79 8.39 -1.47 18.28
CA ALA A 79 7.51 -1.45 19.46
C ALA A 79 6.01 -1.31 19.09
N GLY A 80 5.58 -2.00 18.02
CA GLY A 80 4.20 -1.94 17.52
C GLY A 80 3.87 -0.73 16.65
N GLN A 81 4.80 0.21 16.45
CA GLN A 81 4.58 1.42 15.65
C GLN A 81 5.29 1.38 14.29
N GLY A 82 4.67 1.98 13.28
CA GLY A 82 5.21 2.10 11.93
C GLY A 82 6.24 3.23 11.75
N PHE A 83 7.39 2.89 11.15
CA PHE A 83 8.42 3.87 10.79
C PHE A 83 9.00 3.58 9.40
N ARG A 84 9.25 4.63 8.61
CA ARG A 84 9.96 4.55 7.33
C ARG A 84 11.38 5.07 7.49
N VAL A 85 12.35 4.35 6.94
CA VAL A 85 13.76 4.77 6.85
C VAL A 85 13.88 5.84 5.77
N ILE A 86 14.42 7.00 6.11
CA ILE A 86 14.67 8.11 5.18
C ILE A 86 16.11 8.63 5.34
N ALA A 87 16.71 9.18 4.30
CA ALA A 87 17.92 9.96 4.47
C ALA A 87 17.64 11.21 5.33
N ALA A 88 18.54 11.49 6.27
CA ALA A 88 18.48 12.69 7.08
C ALA A 88 18.71 13.93 6.19
N ARG A 89 17.71 14.83 6.13
CA ARG A 89 17.80 16.10 5.36
C ARG A 89 18.94 17.04 5.79
N LYS A 90 19.52 16.84 6.98
CA LYS A 90 20.56 17.71 7.58
C LYS A 90 21.81 16.96 8.07
N GLY A 91 22.07 15.75 7.58
CA GLY A 91 23.27 15.00 7.97
C GLY A 91 23.53 13.77 7.08
N LYS A 92 24.76 13.23 7.13
CA LYS A 92 25.06 11.92 6.55
C LYS A 92 24.51 10.85 7.49
N GLY A 93 23.37 10.25 7.15
CA GLY A 93 22.80 9.15 7.91
C GLY A 93 21.35 8.86 7.54
N LEU A 94 20.88 7.68 7.93
CA LEU A 94 19.48 7.29 7.84
C LEU A 94 18.75 7.65 9.14
N MET A 95 17.46 7.92 9.06
CA MET A 95 16.60 8.25 10.21
C MET A 95 15.23 7.61 10.05
N PHE A 96 14.59 7.30 11.16
CA PHE A 96 13.21 6.82 11.18
C PHE A 96 12.20 7.97 11.13
N LEU A 97 11.41 8.04 10.07
CA LEU A 97 10.23 8.89 9.95
C LEU A 97 9.01 8.12 10.44
N ARG A 98 8.23 8.70 11.36
CA ARG A 98 6.98 8.06 11.80
C ARG A 98 6.00 8.00 10.63
N THR A 99 5.56 6.80 10.29
CA THR A 99 4.57 6.55 9.24
C THR A 99 3.62 5.51 9.81
N PRO A 100 2.48 5.94 10.39
CA PRO A 100 1.56 5.03 11.06
C PRO A 100 1.13 3.93 10.09
N LEU A 101 1.17 2.69 10.58
CA LEU A 101 0.71 1.54 9.81
C LEU A 101 -0.83 1.58 9.72
N PRO A 102 -1.43 1.02 8.64
CA PRO A 102 -2.89 0.91 8.53
C PRO A 102 -3.50 0.18 9.74
N GLU A 103 -2.77 -0.81 10.29
CA GLU A 103 -3.17 -1.60 11.47
C GLU A 103 -3.16 -0.80 12.80
N GLU A 104 -2.54 0.39 12.86
CA GLU A 104 -2.56 1.26 14.06
C GLU A 104 -3.74 2.24 14.06
N MET A 105 -4.54 2.27 12.99
CA MET A 105 -5.66 3.20 12.81
C MET A 105 -7.03 2.60 13.16
N GLU A 106 -7.07 1.37 13.70
CA GLU A 106 -8.26 0.73 14.27
C GLU A 106 -8.40 0.98 15.78
#